data_AF-D8RCG2-F1
#
_entry.id   AF-D8RCG2-F1
#
_cell.length_a   1.000
_cell.length_b   1.000
_cell.length_c   1.000
_cell.angle_alpha   90.00
_cell.angle_beta   90.00
_cell.angle_gamma   90.00
#
_symmetry.space_group_name_H-M   'P 1'
#
loop_
_entity.id
_entity.type
_entity.pdbx_description
1 polymer ?
#
loop_
_entity_poly.entity_id
_entity_poly.type
_entity_poly.pdbx_seq_one_letter_code
_entity_poly.pdbx_strand_id
1 'polypeptide(L)'
;SRVIVTSRDRDTLGRLTFIHEVGQLKHEDARMLFEQHAKLDAGLDRSLVEEIVGECKGVPLVLEMAGLMLQGKSDERDWRGAKSKLSSYPEVVDKLRISLEPLHQREREIFLDICCFFGEVSRASVCWIWEAMEDVEESMMNHDIKVLLTSTYCGWKA
;
A
#
# COMPACT_ATOMS: atom_id res chain seq x y z
N SER A 1 11.53 -24.14 23.13
CA SER A 1 10.55 -23.09 22.76
C SER A 1 11.27 -21.88 22.21
N ARG A 2 10.71 -21.16 21.23
CA ARG A 2 11.27 -19.93 20.62
C ARG A 2 10.17 -18.86 20.61
N VAL A 3 10.51 -17.60 20.88
CA VAL A 3 9.60 -16.44 20.83
C VAL A 3 10.07 -15.54 19.69
N ILE A 4 9.14 -15.12 18.83
CA ILE A 4 9.40 -14.16 17.74
C ILE A 4 8.74 -12.85 18.13
N VAL A 5 9.52 -11.79 18.20
CA VAL A 5 9.04 -10.42 18.45
C VAL A 5 9.31 -9.62 17.18
N THR A 6 8.27 -8.99 16.64
CA THR A 6 8.40 -8.05 15.53
C THR A 6 8.31 -6.64 16.09
N SER A 7 9.26 -5.79 15.74
CA SER A 7 9.20 -4.35 16.02
C SER A 7 9.79 -3.60 14.83
N ARG A 8 9.32 -2.38 14.64
CA ARG A 8 9.83 -1.44 13.64
C ARG A 8 10.89 -0.52 14.21
N ASP A 9 10.90 -0.35 15.52
CA ASP A 9 11.91 0.44 16.22
C ASP A 9 12.94 -0.51 16.82
N ARG A 10 14.16 -0.44 16.28
CA ARG A 10 15.28 -1.24 16.75
C ARG A 10 15.63 -0.94 18.21
N ASP A 11 15.42 0.29 18.67
CA ASP A 11 15.77 0.72 20.01
C ASP A 11 14.79 0.17 21.06
N THR A 12 13.55 -0.13 20.65
CA THR A 12 12.55 -0.80 21.52
C THR A 12 12.85 -2.28 21.75
N LEU A 13 13.70 -2.90 20.93
CA LEU A 13 13.96 -4.34 20.98
C LEU A 13 14.89 -4.76 22.13
N GLY A 14 15.46 -3.81 22.89
CA GLY A 14 16.29 -4.13 24.06
C GLY A 14 17.45 -5.10 23.76
N ARG A 15 17.88 -5.90 24.73
CA ARG A 15 18.97 -6.89 24.55
C ARG A 15 18.43 -8.22 24.04
N LEU A 16 17.99 -8.28 22.78
CA LEU A 16 17.67 -9.53 22.10
C LEU A 16 18.93 -10.24 21.58
N THR A 17 18.84 -11.57 21.48
CA THR A 17 19.94 -12.45 21.05
C THR A 17 20.15 -12.47 19.54
N PHE A 18 19.12 -12.17 18.76
CA PHE A 18 19.16 -12.16 17.30
C PHE A 18 18.15 -11.15 16.77
N ILE A 19 18.62 -10.21 15.94
CA ILE A 19 17.77 -9.22 15.27
C ILE A 19 17.87 -9.50 13.76
N HIS A 20 16.73 -9.69 13.12
CA HIS A 20 16.62 -9.82 11.68
C HIS A 20 15.93 -8.58 11.13
N GLU A 21 16.66 -7.79 10.34
CA GLU A 21 16.10 -6.65 9.65
C GLU A 21 15.44 -7.13 8.35
N VAL A 22 14.16 -6.81 8.20
CA VAL A 22 13.38 -7.19 7.02
C VAL A 22 13.64 -6.16 5.92
N GLY A 23 14.35 -6.59 4.88
CA GLY A 23 14.61 -5.77 3.70
C GLY A 23 13.44 -5.73 2.73
N GLN A 24 13.60 -4.94 1.66
CA GLN A 24 12.69 -4.94 0.52
C GLN A 24 12.69 -6.30 -0.20
N LEU A 25 11.59 -6.60 -0.88
CA LEU A 25 11.52 -7.78 -1.74
C LEU A 25 12.50 -7.65 -2.88
N LYS A 26 13.13 -8.77 -3.23
CA LYS A 26 13.89 -8.87 -4.48
C LYS A 26 12.93 -8.76 -5.65
N HIS A 27 13.44 -8.33 -6.79
CA HIS A 27 12.62 -8.08 -7.98
C HIS A 27 11.74 -9.28 -8.38
N GLU A 28 12.28 -10.50 -8.31
CA GLU A 28 11.54 -11.74 -8.62
C GLU A 28 10.38 -11.99 -7.65
N ASP A 29 10.62 -11.82 -6.34
CA ASP A 29 9.60 -11.97 -5.30
C ASP A 29 8.54 -10.85 -5.38
N ALA A 30 8.99 -9.63 -5.68
CA ALA A 30 8.13 -8.47 -5.86
C ALA A 30 7.17 -8.65 -7.04
N ARG A 31 7.70 -9.14 -8.17
CA ARG A 31 6.91 -9.50 -9.34
C ARG A 31 5.89 -10.58 -9.01
N MET A 32 6.31 -11.65 -8.34
CA MET A 32 5.42 -12.76 -7.97
C MET A 32 4.26 -12.27 -7.09
N LEU A 33 4.55 -11.42 -6.11
CA LEU A 33 3.53 -10.82 -5.24
C LEU A 33 2.55 -9.94 -6.03
N PHE A 34 3.05 -9.11 -6.94
CA PHE A 34 2.19 -8.28 -7.79
C PHE A 34 1.30 -9.14 -8.70
N GLU A 35 1.85 -10.14 -9.39
CA GLU A 35 1.11 -11.02 -10.30
C GLU A 35 0.01 -11.81 -9.57
N GLN A 36 0.28 -12.23 -8.32
CA GLN A 36 -0.70 -12.90 -7.46
C GLN A 36 -1.94 -12.04 -7.21
N HIS A 37 -1.77 -10.73 -7.03
CA HIS A 37 -2.86 -9.79 -6.76
C HIS A 37 -3.53 -9.27 -8.05
N ALA A 38 -2.74 -9.02 -9.10
CA ALA A 38 -3.24 -8.51 -10.38
C ALA A 38 -4.06 -9.54 -11.16
N LYS A 39 -3.83 -10.84 -10.96
CA LYS A 39 -4.51 -11.93 -11.69
C LYS A 39 -4.48 -11.67 -13.21
N LEU A 40 -3.27 -11.54 -13.73
CA LEU A 40 -2.99 -11.13 -15.11
C LEU A 40 -3.77 -11.94 -16.15
N ASP A 41 -4.24 -11.25 -17.20
CA ASP A 41 -4.80 -11.90 -18.39
C ASP A 41 -3.68 -12.32 -19.36
N ALA A 42 -3.92 -13.37 -20.14
CA ALA A 42 -2.90 -14.01 -20.99
C ALA A 42 -2.39 -13.11 -22.13
N GLY A 43 -3.13 -12.04 -22.49
CA GLY A 43 -2.79 -11.10 -23.55
C GLY A 43 -2.03 -9.85 -23.11
N LEU A 44 -1.71 -9.71 -21.82
CA LEU A 44 -1.11 -8.49 -21.31
C LEU A 44 0.39 -8.39 -21.66
N ASP A 45 0.83 -7.18 -22.04
CA ASP A 45 2.25 -6.92 -22.25
C ASP A 45 3.02 -7.03 -20.93
N ARG A 46 3.88 -8.05 -20.85
CA ARG A 46 4.73 -8.30 -19.67
C ARG A 46 5.72 -7.16 -19.42
N SER A 47 6.04 -6.34 -20.42
CA SER A 47 6.92 -5.18 -20.23
C SER A 47 6.32 -4.18 -19.24
N LEU A 48 5.00 -3.93 -19.29
CA LEU A 48 4.29 -3.04 -18.38
C LEU A 48 4.27 -3.56 -16.94
N VAL A 49 4.20 -4.89 -16.77
CA VAL A 49 4.29 -5.52 -15.45
C VAL A 49 5.64 -5.22 -14.82
N GLU A 50 6.73 -5.42 -15.57
CA GLU A 50 8.09 -5.17 -15.07
C GLU A 50 8.30 -3.70 -14.69
N GLU A 51 7.78 -2.77 -15.51
CA GLU A 51 7.86 -1.35 -15.22
C GLU A 51 7.12 -0.98 -13.93
N ILE A 52 5.88 -1.44 -13.76
CA ILE A 52 5.09 -1.17 -12.56
C ILE A 52 5.74 -1.76 -11.31
N VAL A 53 6.22 -3.01 -11.39
CA VAL A 53 6.95 -3.66 -10.27
C VAL A 53 8.19 -2.85 -9.89
N GLY A 54 8.91 -2.31 -10.88
CA GLY A 54 10.04 -1.41 -10.66
C GLY A 54 9.66 -0.14 -9.90
N GLU A 55 8.55 0.50 -10.27
CA GLU A 55 8.04 1.70 -9.59
C GLU A 55 7.66 1.43 -8.12
N CYS A 56 7.25 0.19 -7.78
CA CYS A 56 6.90 -0.19 -6.41
C CYS A 56 8.12 -0.39 -5.48
N LYS A 57 9.35 -0.35 -6.00
CA LYS A 57 10.62 -0.43 -5.24
C LYS A 57 10.68 -1.58 -4.21
N GLY A 58 10.06 -2.73 -4.53
CA GLY A 58 10.08 -3.91 -3.66
C GLY A 58 9.34 -3.75 -2.32
N VAL A 59 8.45 -2.76 -2.17
CA VAL A 59 7.62 -2.58 -0.98
C VAL A 59 6.38 -3.48 -1.10
N PRO A 60 6.23 -4.53 -0.26
CA PRO A 60 5.17 -5.53 -0.42
C PRO A 60 3.77 -4.92 -0.55
N LEU A 61 3.42 -3.97 0.31
CA LEU A 61 2.09 -3.40 0.35
C LEU A 61 1.76 -2.52 -0.87
N VAL A 62 2.77 -1.84 -1.43
CA VAL A 62 2.59 -1.05 -2.66
C VAL A 62 2.35 -1.98 -3.85
N LEU A 63 3.06 -3.13 -3.89
CA LEU A 63 2.86 -4.17 -4.90
C LEU A 63 1.46 -4.78 -4.81
N GLU A 64 0.99 -5.10 -3.59
CA GLU A 64 -0.36 -5.62 -3.36
C GLU A 64 -1.43 -4.62 -3.82
N MET A 65 -1.32 -3.36 -3.40
CA MET A 65 -2.26 -2.30 -3.80
C MET A 65 -2.26 -2.09 -5.32
N ALA A 66 -1.08 -2.03 -5.95
CA ALA A 66 -0.97 -1.86 -7.39
C ALA A 66 -1.56 -3.06 -8.14
N GLY A 67 -1.31 -4.28 -7.66
CA GLY A 67 -1.89 -5.49 -8.22
C GLY A 67 -3.42 -5.50 -8.11
N LEU A 68 -3.96 -5.22 -6.92
CA LEU A 68 -5.41 -5.14 -6.69
C LEU A 68 -6.08 -4.06 -7.54
N MET A 69 -5.47 -2.88 -7.68
CA MET A 69 -5.97 -1.78 -8.53
C MET A 69 -6.07 -2.18 -10.02
N LEU A 70 -5.21 -3.08 -10.47
CA LEU A 70 -5.15 -3.57 -11.85
C LEU A 70 -5.85 -4.93 -12.02
N GLN A 71 -6.46 -5.46 -10.96
CA GLN A 71 -7.07 -6.77 -10.97
C GLN A 71 -8.20 -6.84 -11.99
N GLY A 72 -8.10 -7.77 -12.95
CA GLY A 72 -9.10 -7.97 -14.00
C GLY A 72 -9.14 -6.87 -15.06
N LYS A 73 -8.18 -5.94 -15.08
CA LYS A 73 -8.08 -4.91 -16.11
C LYS A 73 -7.29 -5.42 -17.32
N SER A 74 -7.90 -5.36 -18.50
CA SER A 74 -7.29 -5.77 -19.77
C SER A 74 -6.92 -4.60 -20.70
N ASP A 75 -7.40 -3.38 -20.43
CA ASP A 75 -7.09 -2.20 -21.24
C ASP A 75 -5.71 -1.64 -20.87
N GLU A 76 -4.81 -1.58 -21.84
CA GLU A 76 -3.44 -1.09 -21.68
C GLU A 76 -3.39 0.37 -21.15
N ARG A 77 -4.44 1.18 -21.38
CA ARG A 77 -4.53 2.54 -20.85
C ARG A 77 -4.62 2.57 -19.33
N ASP A 78 -5.31 1.62 -18.71
CA ASP A 78 -5.38 1.50 -17.25
C ASP A 78 -4.01 1.22 -16.65
N TRP A 79 -3.25 0.33 -17.30
CA TRP A 79 -1.90 -0.07 -16.90
C TRP A 79 -0.90 1.09 -17.02
N ARG A 80 -0.92 1.80 -18.15
CA ARG A 80 -0.11 3.01 -18.32
C ARG A 80 -0.51 4.11 -17.34
N GLY A 81 -1.80 4.24 -17.05
CA GLY A 81 -2.32 5.18 -16.05
C GLY A 81 -1.81 4.86 -14.64
N ALA A 82 -1.84 3.60 -14.24
CA ALA A 82 -1.30 3.13 -12.96
C ALA A 82 0.20 3.40 -12.86
N LYS A 83 0.98 3.05 -13.89
CA LYS A 83 2.41 3.37 -13.96
C LYS A 83 2.64 4.87 -13.79
N SER A 84 1.95 5.71 -14.56
CA SER A 84 2.07 7.16 -14.48
C SER A 84 1.77 7.71 -13.08
N LYS A 85 0.72 7.19 -12.42
CA LYS A 85 0.39 7.56 -11.03
C LYS A 85 1.51 7.18 -10.05
N LEU A 86 2.09 5.99 -10.18
CA LEU A 86 3.22 5.55 -9.35
C LEU A 86 4.46 6.44 -9.57
N SER A 87 4.81 6.72 -10.83
CA SER A 87 5.97 7.55 -11.18
C SER A 87 5.81 9.03 -10.86
N SER A 88 4.57 9.55 -10.84
CA SER A 88 4.30 10.97 -10.55
C SER A 88 4.48 11.32 -9.08
N TYR A 89 4.44 10.32 -8.20
CA TYR A 89 4.54 10.53 -6.77
C TYR A 89 5.51 9.53 -6.11
N PRO A 90 6.80 9.59 -6.44
CA PRO A 90 7.81 8.72 -5.84
C PRO A 90 7.91 8.95 -4.33
N GLU A 91 7.69 10.19 -3.88
CA GLU A 91 7.57 10.52 -2.46
C GLU A 91 6.35 9.90 -1.80
N VAL A 92 5.26 9.67 -2.53
CA VAL A 92 4.07 9.01 -1.99
C VAL A 92 4.33 7.53 -1.80
N VAL A 93 5.09 6.87 -2.68
CA VAL A 93 5.53 5.49 -2.45
C VAL A 93 6.40 5.41 -1.19
N ASP A 94 7.33 6.36 -1.01
CA ASP A 94 8.22 6.39 0.16
C ASP A 94 7.46 6.81 1.45
N LYS A 95 6.51 7.75 1.37
CA LYS A 95 5.64 8.17 2.48
C LYS A 95 4.61 7.10 2.84
N LEU A 96 3.97 6.46 1.85
CA LEU A 96 3.09 5.30 2.07
C LEU A 96 3.87 4.18 2.71
N ARG A 97 5.12 3.91 2.30
CA ARG A 97 5.97 2.96 3.01
C ARG A 97 6.11 3.34 4.47
N ILE A 98 6.59 4.56 4.77
CA ILE A 98 6.81 5.03 6.16
C ILE A 98 5.52 4.99 6.99
N SER A 99 4.38 5.31 6.38
CA SER A 99 3.11 5.46 7.08
C SER A 99 2.27 4.18 7.11
N LEU A 100 2.53 3.20 6.24
CA LEU A 100 1.88 1.89 6.24
C LEU A 100 2.70 0.79 6.92
N GLU A 101 4.02 0.96 7.00
CA GLU A 101 4.90 0.13 7.82
C GLU A 101 4.38 -0.03 9.27
N PRO A 102 3.78 1.00 9.93
CA PRO A 102 3.09 0.89 11.22
C PRO A 102 1.90 -0.02 11.34
N LEU A 103 1.18 -0.22 10.26
CA LEU A 103 -0.14 -0.82 10.35
C LEU A 103 -0.03 -2.31 10.67
N HIS A 104 -0.79 -2.74 11.68
CA HIS A 104 -1.01 -4.15 11.96
C HIS A 104 -1.82 -4.81 10.83
N GLN A 105 -1.80 -6.14 10.76
CA GLN A 105 -2.46 -6.92 9.70
C GLN A 105 -3.90 -6.45 9.40
N ARG A 106 -4.73 -6.30 10.44
CA ARG A 106 -6.12 -5.86 10.31
C ARG A 106 -6.27 -4.44 9.77
N GLU A 107 -5.35 -3.55 10.14
CA GLU A 107 -5.35 -2.15 9.71
C GLU A 107 -4.92 -2.02 8.25
N ARG A 108 -3.98 -2.87 7.81
CA ARG A 108 -3.62 -3.00 6.40
C ARG A 108 -4.78 -3.53 5.57
N GLU A 109 -5.49 -4.54 6.06
CA GLU A 109 -6.69 -5.07 5.41
C GLU A 109 -7.75 -3.98 5.24
N ILE A 110 -8.03 -3.19 6.28
CA ILE A 110 -8.95 -2.05 6.20
C ILE A 110 -8.45 -0.99 5.19
N PHE A 111 -7.16 -0.65 5.21
CA PHE A 111 -6.59 0.30 4.25
C PHE A 111 -6.72 -0.21 2.81
N LEU A 112 -6.44 -1.50 2.58
CA LEU A 112 -6.58 -2.14 1.27
C LEU A 112 -8.05 -2.16 0.83
N ASP A 113 -8.99 -2.46 1.72
CA ASP A 113 -10.43 -2.40 1.43
C ASP A 113 -10.84 -0.98 1.02
N ILE A 114 -10.41 0.04 1.77
CA ILE A 114 -10.62 1.45 1.41
C ILE A 114 -10.05 1.75 0.02
N CYS A 115 -8.79 1.39 -0.25
CA CYS A 115 -8.18 1.63 -1.56
C CYS A 115 -8.90 0.90 -2.70
N CYS A 116 -9.37 -0.34 -2.47
CA CYS A 116 -10.08 -1.14 -3.46
C CYS A 116 -11.48 -0.59 -3.75
N PHE A 117 -12.22 -0.16 -2.72
CA PHE A 117 -13.55 0.42 -2.89
C PHE A 117 -13.49 1.84 -3.46
N PHE A 118 -12.42 2.59 -3.20
CA PHE A 118 -12.35 4.02 -3.48
C PHE A 118 -11.36 4.42 -4.58
N GLY A 119 -11.02 3.50 -5.49
CA GLY A 119 -10.08 3.71 -6.61
C GLY A 119 -10.38 4.92 -7.51
N GLU A 120 -11.60 5.45 -7.49
CA GLU A 120 -12.00 6.72 -8.12
C GLU A 120 -13.03 7.46 -7.26
N VAL A 121 -12.59 8.19 -6.23
CA VAL A 121 -13.53 8.90 -5.34
C VAL A 121 -13.28 10.39 -5.26
N SER A 122 -14.35 11.15 -5.45
CA SER A 122 -14.37 12.59 -5.24
C SER A 122 -14.07 12.92 -3.77
N ARG A 123 -13.36 14.02 -3.54
CA ARG A 123 -13.04 14.52 -2.19
C ARG A 123 -14.25 14.53 -1.24
N ALA A 124 -15.45 14.79 -1.76
CA ALA A 124 -16.70 14.79 -1.01
C ALA A 124 -17.07 13.42 -0.44
N SER A 125 -16.88 12.33 -1.18
CA SER A 125 -17.23 11.00 -0.65
C SER A 125 -16.18 10.51 0.35
N VAL A 126 -14.89 10.86 0.20
CA VAL A 126 -13.87 10.61 1.23
C VAL A 126 -14.19 11.38 2.52
N CYS A 127 -14.58 12.65 2.42
CA CYS A 127 -15.05 13.42 3.58
C CYS A 127 -16.31 12.81 4.21
N TRP A 128 -17.25 12.32 3.40
CA TRP A 128 -18.47 11.71 3.92
C TRP A 128 -18.21 10.36 4.59
N ILE A 129 -17.27 9.57 4.06
CA ILE A 129 -16.80 8.33 4.69
C ILE A 129 -16.04 8.65 5.98
N TRP A 130 -15.22 9.70 5.99
CA TRP A 130 -14.55 10.18 7.19
C TRP A 130 -15.55 10.59 8.27
N GLU A 131 -16.58 11.36 7.92
CA GLU A 131 -17.67 11.78 8.83
C GLU A 131 -18.51 10.57 9.30
N ALA A 132 -18.80 9.62 8.41
CA ALA A 132 -19.50 8.38 8.76
C ALA A 132 -18.63 7.40 9.59
N MET A 133 -17.30 7.53 9.52
CA MET A 133 -16.33 6.75 10.29
C MET A 133 -15.91 7.42 11.60
N GLU A 134 -16.19 8.71 11.80
CA GLU A 134 -16.11 9.37 13.12
C GLU A 134 -17.13 8.79 14.11
N ASP A 135 -18.22 8.19 13.61
CA ASP A 135 -19.18 7.40 14.41
C ASP A 135 -18.66 5.98 14.76
N VAL A 136 -17.57 5.54 14.14
CA VAL A 136 -16.88 4.29 14.48
C VAL A 136 -15.88 4.60 15.59
N GLU A 137 -16.08 3.99 16.76
CA GLU A 137 -15.30 4.18 17.98
C GLU A 137 -13.82 4.54 17.71
N GLU A 138 -13.41 5.71 18.18
CA GLU A 138 -12.07 6.29 18.01
C GLU A 138 -10.93 5.37 18.48
N SER A 139 -11.26 4.36 19.28
CA SER A 139 -10.38 3.28 19.75
C SER A 139 -9.96 2.29 18.65
N MET A 140 -10.68 2.26 17.52
CA MET A 140 -10.54 1.23 16.49
C MET A 140 -9.75 1.68 15.26
N MET A 141 -9.48 2.99 15.12
CA MET A 141 -8.62 3.55 14.08
C MET A 141 -7.31 4.07 14.68
N ASN A 142 -6.20 3.50 14.24
CA ASN A 142 -4.87 3.96 14.60
C ASN A 142 -4.62 5.39 14.08
N HIS A 143 -3.99 6.21 14.91
CA HIS A 143 -3.55 7.57 14.57
C HIS A 143 -2.79 7.60 13.24
N ASP A 144 -2.03 6.55 12.92
CA ASP A 144 -1.28 6.45 11.66
C ASP A 144 -2.19 6.29 10.43
N ILE A 145 -3.35 5.62 10.55
CA ILE A 145 -4.37 5.56 9.48
C ILE A 145 -5.03 6.93 9.31
N LYS A 146 -5.34 7.63 10.42
CA LYS A 146 -5.86 9.01 10.37
C LYS A 146 -4.87 9.96 9.68
N VAL A 147 -3.58 9.86 9.98
CA VAL A 147 -2.51 10.65 9.34
C VAL A 147 -2.34 10.27 7.87
N LEU A 148 -2.47 8.99 7.52
CA LEU A 148 -2.44 8.54 6.12
C LEU A 148 -3.58 9.13 5.31
N LEU A 149 -4.82 9.02 5.79
CA LEU A 149 -6.00 9.55 5.12
C LEU A 149 -5.96 11.09 5.03
N THR A 150 -5.48 11.77 6.07
CA THR A 150 -5.34 13.24 6.03
C THR A 150 -4.16 13.71 5.20
N SER A 151 -3.02 13.01 5.17
CA SER A 151 -1.85 13.43 4.38
C SER A 151 -2.00 13.11 2.88
N THR A 152 -2.62 11.98 2.52
CA THR A 152 -2.87 11.62 1.12
C THR A 152 -4.02 12.42 0.50
N TYR A 153 -5.03 12.82 1.28
CA TYR A 153 -6.21 13.53 0.76
C TYR A 153 -6.33 15.02 1.16
N CYS A 154 -5.73 15.49 2.26
CA CYS A 154 -5.68 16.92 2.58
C CYS A 154 -4.48 17.66 1.98
N GLY A 155 -3.51 16.95 1.40
CA GLY A 155 -2.37 17.53 0.66
C GLY A 155 -2.74 18.23 -0.67
N TRP A 156 -3.99 18.12 -1.13
CA TRP A 156 -4.53 18.88 -2.27
C TRP A 156 -5.09 20.24 -1.81
N LYS A 157 -4.29 20.97 -1.03
CA LYS A 157 -4.50 22.39 -0.72
C LYS A 157 -3.29 23.16 -1.27
N ALA A 158 -3.49 23.69 -2.48
CA ALA A 158 -2.75 24.77 -3.14
C ALA A 158 -1.25 24.57 -3.39
#